data_AF-A0A800F2A3-F1
#
_entry.id   AF-A0A800F2A3-F1
#
_cell.length_a   1.000
_cell.length_b   1.000
_cell.length_c   1.000
_cell.angle_alpha   90.00
_cell.angle_beta   90.00
_cell.angle_gamma   90.00
#
_symmetry.space_group_name_H-M   'P 1'
#
loop_
_entity.id
_entity.type
_entity.pdbx_description
1 polymer ?
#
loop_
_entity_poly.entity_id
_entity_poly.type
_entity_poly.pdbx_seq_one_letter_code
_entity_poly.pdbx_strand_id
1 'polypeptide(L)'
;MLSNGEEIAKVSVHGAHSGSYCFHAQDDLEEIVKEYIRQGFSWFGITEHMPPVSDKWIYSFERKFGWNANKMKDRFFIYADEVRHLQKKYAKYIDIYFAFETEAYEGSFEAINYWLDKLEPDY
;
A
#
# COMPACT_ATOMS: atom_id res chain seq x y z
N MET A 1 34.17 4.05 -29.21
CA MET A 1 33.66 3.38 -28.00
C MET A 1 32.65 4.32 -27.39
N LEU A 2 31.36 3.97 -27.42
CA LEU A 2 30.34 4.76 -26.74
C LEU A 2 30.34 4.30 -25.27
N SER A 3 31.04 5.03 -24.41
CA SER A 3 30.65 5.03 -22.99
C SER A 3 29.51 6.03 -22.83
N ASN A 4 28.56 5.72 -21.94
CA ASN A 4 27.44 6.54 -21.45
C ASN A 4 26.07 5.99 -21.89
N GLY A 5 25.67 4.85 -21.35
CA GLY A 5 24.25 4.46 -21.26
C GLY A 5 23.78 4.74 -19.85
N GLU A 6 23.13 5.88 -19.60
CA GLU A 6 22.45 6.11 -18.33
C GLU A 6 21.33 5.07 -18.19
N GLU A 7 21.43 4.25 -17.15
CA GLU A 7 20.39 3.29 -16.80
C GLU A 7 19.16 4.06 -16.27
N ILE A 8 17.99 3.84 -16.88
CA ILE A 8 16.75 4.49 -16.45
C ILE A 8 16.32 3.88 -15.11
N ALA A 9 16.20 4.71 -14.09
CA ALA A 9 15.71 4.32 -12.78
C ALA A 9 14.32 3.68 -12.88
N LYS A 10 14.16 2.46 -12.36
CA LYS A 10 12.86 1.78 -12.26
C LYS A 10 12.14 2.27 -11.02
N VAL A 11 10.89 2.67 -11.20
CA VAL A 11 10.04 3.23 -10.14
C VAL A 11 8.62 2.71 -10.27
N SER A 12 7.87 2.66 -9.17
CA SER A 12 6.43 2.35 -9.20
C SER A 12 5.67 3.24 -8.22
N VAL A 13 4.67 3.96 -8.73
CA VAL A 13 3.76 4.82 -7.92
C VAL A 13 2.50 4.09 -7.45
N HIS A 14 2.34 2.83 -7.86
CA HIS A 14 1.16 2.04 -7.56
C HIS A 14 1.61 0.59 -7.42
N GLY A 15 2.24 0.31 -6.30
CA GLY A 15 2.89 -0.95 -6.03
C GLY A 15 2.33 -1.63 -4.78
N ALA A 16 2.61 -2.93 -4.69
CA ALA A 16 2.50 -3.70 -3.47
C ALA A 16 1.10 -3.74 -2.83
N HIS A 17 0.10 -4.09 -3.64
CA HIS A 17 -1.09 -4.79 -3.15
C HIS A 17 -0.69 -6.21 -2.75
N SER A 18 -0.99 -6.58 -1.51
CA SER A 18 -0.48 -7.78 -0.84
C SER A 18 -1.61 -8.67 -0.33
N GLY A 19 -1.37 -9.98 -0.29
CA GLY A 19 -2.29 -10.93 0.34
C GLY A 19 -2.43 -10.70 1.84
N SER A 20 -1.49 -9.96 2.45
CA SER A 20 -1.53 -9.57 3.86
C SER A 20 -2.66 -8.58 4.16
N TYR A 21 -3.00 -7.69 3.20
CA TYR A 21 -3.89 -6.55 3.46
C TYR A 21 -5.04 -6.35 2.45
N CYS A 22 -5.04 -7.03 1.31
CA CYS A 22 -6.20 -7.13 0.42
C CYS A 22 -6.62 -8.59 0.16
N PHE A 23 -7.79 -8.79 -0.47
CA PHE A 23 -8.33 -10.13 -0.70
C PHE A 23 -8.11 -10.67 -2.11
N HIS A 24 -7.43 -9.89 -2.95
CA HIS A 24 -7.24 -10.19 -4.37
C HIS A 24 -5.77 -10.15 -4.80
N ALA A 25 -4.85 -10.08 -3.84
CA ALA A 25 -3.43 -10.38 -4.01
C ALA A 25 -3.06 -11.65 -3.22
N GLN A 26 -1.86 -12.18 -3.47
CA GLN A 26 -1.43 -13.49 -2.94
C GLN A 26 -0.19 -13.39 -2.06
N ASP A 27 0.83 -12.66 -2.51
CA ASP A 27 2.12 -12.61 -1.83
C ASP A 27 2.09 -11.72 -0.57
N ASP A 28 2.90 -12.09 0.42
CA ASP A 28 3.11 -11.30 1.62
C ASP A 28 3.82 -9.99 1.30
N LEU A 29 3.47 -8.91 2.02
CA LEU A 29 3.99 -7.58 1.76
C LEU A 29 5.53 -7.52 1.76
N GLU A 30 6.18 -8.14 2.74
CA GLU A 30 7.65 -8.17 2.81
C GLU A 30 8.30 -8.91 1.63
N GLU A 31 7.67 -9.98 1.12
CA GLU A 31 8.18 -10.69 -0.05
C GLU A 31 8.10 -9.84 -1.31
N ILE A 32 7.04 -9.03 -1.45
CA ILE A 32 6.95 -8.01 -2.51
C ILE A 32 8.08 -6.99 -2.38
N VAL A 33 8.40 -6.51 -1.17
CA VAL A 33 9.54 -5.57 -0.96
C VAL A 33 10.86 -6.19 -1.41
N LYS A 34 11.12 -7.44 -1.02
CA LYS A 34 12.33 -8.17 -1.44
C LYS A 34 12.41 -8.31 -2.95
N GLU A 35 11.27 -8.50 -3.62
CA GLU A 35 11.21 -8.61 -5.07
C GLU A 35 11.53 -7.27 -5.78
N TYR A 36 11.02 -6.14 -5.26
CA TYR A 36 11.41 -4.80 -5.76
C TYR A 36 12.92 -4.56 -5.66
N ILE A 37 13.52 -4.93 -4.52
CA ILE A 37 14.99 -4.86 -4.33
C ILE A 37 15.71 -5.76 -5.35
N ARG A 38 15.26 -7.01 -5.50
CA ARG A 38 15.86 -7.98 -6.43
C ARG A 38 15.83 -7.50 -7.88
N GLN A 39 14.77 -6.79 -8.28
CA GLN A 39 14.61 -6.25 -9.63
C GLN A 39 15.36 -4.94 -9.88
N GLY A 40 15.98 -4.37 -8.85
CA GLY A 40 16.77 -3.13 -8.94
C GLY A 40 15.90 -1.88 -9.09
N PHE A 41 14.74 -1.83 -8.43
CA PHE A 41 13.97 -0.59 -8.35
C PHE A 41 14.70 0.42 -7.46
N SER A 42 14.68 1.69 -7.90
CA SER A 42 15.21 2.79 -7.08
C SER A 42 14.26 3.12 -5.94
N TRP A 43 12.95 3.14 -6.24
CA TRP A 43 11.91 3.35 -5.25
C TRP A 43 10.56 2.80 -5.69
N PHE A 44 9.66 2.60 -4.74
CA PHE A 44 8.26 2.29 -5.03
C PHE A 44 7.35 2.75 -3.89
N GLY A 45 6.08 3.00 -4.22
CA GLY A 45 5.03 3.15 -3.23
C GLY A 45 4.33 1.84 -2.93
N ILE A 46 4.03 1.64 -1.65
CA ILE A 46 3.08 0.63 -1.19
C ILE A 46 1.73 1.31 -1.06
N THR A 47 0.74 0.92 -1.87
CA THR A 47 -0.54 1.62 -2.03
C THR A 47 -1.74 0.69 -1.80
N GLU A 48 -1.84 0.08 -0.61
CA GLU A 48 -2.98 -0.79 -0.28
C GLU A 48 -4.33 -0.07 -0.35
N HIS A 49 -5.40 -0.85 -0.48
CA HIS A 49 -6.76 -0.33 -0.51
C HIS A 49 -7.16 0.34 0.81
N MET A 50 -7.58 1.61 0.72
CA MET A 50 -8.15 2.37 1.83
C MET A 50 -9.46 1.68 2.31
N PRO A 51 -9.68 1.55 3.62
CA PRO A 51 -10.87 0.91 4.13
C PRO A 51 -12.13 1.74 3.85
N PRO A 52 -13.28 1.09 3.58
CA PRO A 52 -14.50 1.79 3.25
C PRO A 52 -15.09 2.54 4.46
N VAL A 53 -15.79 3.65 4.19
CA VAL A 53 -16.41 4.47 5.25
C VAL A 53 -17.50 3.76 6.05
N SER A 54 -18.12 2.72 5.47
CA SER A 54 -19.16 1.92 6.13
C SER A 54 -19.41 0.59 5.39
N ASP A 55 -20.14 -0.31 6.04
CA ASP A 55 -20.50 -1.63 5.49
C ASP A 55 -21.29 -1.56 4.17
N LYS A 56 -21.91 -0.41 3.86
CA LYS A 56 -22.58 -0.14 2.57
C LYS A 56 -21.63 -0.33 1.38
N TRP A 57 -20.36 0.03 1.55
CA TRP A 57 -19.38 0.10 0.46
C TRP A 57 -18.45 -1.11 0.39
N ILE A 58 -18.60 -2.08 1.30
CA ILE A 58 -17.82 -3.31 1.28
C ILE A 58 -18.25 -4.20 0.10
N TYR A 59 -17.33 -4.93 -0.51
CA TYR A 59 -17.69 -5.90 -1.53
C TYR A 59 -18.45 -7.09 -0.92
N SER A 60 -19.36 -7.66 -1.72
CA SER A 60 -20.24 -8.73 -1.22
C SER A 60 -19.48 -9.98 -0.75
N PHE A 61 -18.31 -10.26 -1.32
CA PHE A 61 -17.50 -11.41 -0.94
C PHE A 61 -16.75 -11.17 0.38
N GLU A 62 -16.22 -9.97 0.63
CA GLU A 62 -15.52 -9.63 1.88
C GLU A 62 -16.47 -9.74 3.08
N ARG A 63 -17.71 -9.27 2.92
CA ARG A 63 -18.77 -9.46 3.92
C ARG A 63 -19.04 -10.94 4.20
N LYS A 64 -19.05 -11.80 3.17
CA LYS A 64 -19.24 -13.26 3.35
C LYS A 64 -18.09 -13.90 4.15
N PHE A 65 -16.88 -13.34 4.06
CA PHE A 65 -15.74 -13.74 4.89
C PHE A 65 -15.73 -13.10 6.28
N GLY A 66 -16.81 -12.39 6.67
CA GLY A 66 -16.97 -11.82 8.00
C GLY A 66 -16.26 -10.48 8.20
N TRP A 67 -15.84 -9.82 7.13
CA TRP A 67 -15.28 -8.46 7.17
C TRP A 67 -16.37 -7.40 7.25
N ASN A 68 -16.05 -6.35 7.98
CA ASN A 68 -16.84 -5.13 8.12
C ASN A 68 -15.90 -3.91 8.11
N ALA A 69 -16.44 -2.71 8.01
CA ALA A 69 -15.65 -1.50 7.82
C ALA A 69 -14.71 -1.25 9.01
N ASN A 70 -15.15 -1.57 10.23
CA ASN A 70 -14.32 -1.43 11.43
C ASN A 70 -13.15 -2.41 11.44
N LYS A 71 -13.35 -3.68 11.06
CA LYS A 71 -12.27 -4.66 10.94
C LYS A 71 -11.26 -4.27 9.86
N MET A 72 -11.74 -3.75 8.73
CA MET A 72 -10.88 -3.26 7.65
C MET A 72 -10.08 -2.03 8.12
N LYS A 73 -10.72 -1.12 8.88
CA LYS A 73 -10.07 0.02 9.53
C LYS A 73 -8.97 -0.41 10.50
N ASP A 74 -9.25 -1.36 11.39
CA ASP A 74 -8.26 -1.86 12.35
C ASP A 74 -7.08 -2.51 11.62
N ARG A 75 -7.37 -3.32 10.58
CA ARG A 75 -6.34 -3.91 9.72
C ARG A 75 -5.50 -2.84 9.01
N PHE A 76 -6.09 -1.72 8.62
CA PHE A 76 -5.38 -0.66 7.92
C PHE A 76 -4.37 0.09 8.81
N PHE A 77 -4.60 0.18 10.12
CA PHE A 77 -3.58 0.68 11.05
C PHE A 77 -2.39 -0.28 11.17
N ILE A 78 -2.63 -1.59 11.19
CA ILE A 78 -1.56 -2.60 11.21
C ILE A 78 -0.73 -2.51 9.93
N TYR A 79 -1.40 -2.34 8.79
CA TYR A 79 -0.76 -2.07 7.50
C TYR A 79 0.19 -0.86 7.57
N ALA A 80 -0.29 0.28 8.07
CA ALA A 80 0.52 1.49 8.17
C ALA A 80 1.76 1.27 9.05
N ASP A 81 1.60 0.63 10.21
CA ASP A 81 2.71 0.28 11.09
C ASP A 81 3.73 -0.65 10.41
N GLU A 82 3.26 -1.63 9.64
CA GLU A 82 4.12 -2.54 8.88
C GLU A 82 4.91 -1.79 7.80
N VAL A 83 4.27 -0.91 7.03
CA VAL A 83 4.99 -0.12 6.02
C VAL A 83 6.07 0.75 6.67
N ARG A 84 5.74 1.43 7.78
CA ARG A 84 6.73 2.24 8.53
C ARG A 84 7.87 1.39 9.08
N HIS A 85 7.59 0.14 9.46
CA HIS A 85 8.63 -0.82 9.85
C HIS A 85 9.52 -1.21 8.65
N LEU A 86 8.92 -1.58 7.52
CA LEU A 86 9.62 -1.98 6.31
C LEU A 86 10.50 -0.87 5.74
N GLN A 87 10.01 0.38 5.75
CA GLN A 87 10.80 1.57 5.42
C GLN A 87 12.13 1.60 6.21
N LYS A 88 12.07 1.44 7.53
CA LYS A 88 13.26 1.42 8.39
C LYS A 88 14.15 0.20 8.13
N LYS A 89 13.54 -0.98 7.98
CA LYS A 89 14.23 -2.26 7.78
C LYS A 89 15.02 -2.28 6.47
N TYR A 90 14.47 -1.70 5.41
CA TYR A 90 15.05 -1.76 4.06
C TYR A 90 15.65 -0.44 3.56
N ALA A 91 15.74 0.61 4.39
CA ALA A 91 16.28 1.93 4.03
C ALA A 91 17.69 1.94 3.40
N LYS A 92 18.48 0.88 3.56
CA LYS A 92 19.81 0.74 2.92
C LYS A 92 19.74 0.21 1.48
N TYR A 93 18.60 -0.33 1.07
CA TYR A 93 18.45 -1.12 -0.16
C TYR A 93 17.50 -0.47 -1.16
N ILE A 94 16.43 0.18 -0.68
CA ILE A 94 15.41 0.78 -1.52
C ILE A 94 14.66 1.87 -0.77
N ASP A 95 14.23 2.92 -1.48
CA ASP A 95 13.30 3.91 -0.93
C ASP A 95 11.87 3.37 -1.07
N ILE A 96 11.21 3.20 0.06
CA ILE A 96 9.82 2.76 0.13
C ILE A 96 8.98 3.96 0.53
N TYR A 97 7.93 4.24 -0.22
CA TYR A 97 6.96 5.28 0.10
C TYR A 97 5.65 4.66 0.60
N PHE A 98 5.13 5.19 1.69
CA PHE A 98 3.84 4.82 2.26
C PHE A 98 2.73 5.67 1.64
N ALA A 99 1.73 5.03 1.03
CA ALA A 99 0.57 5.70 0.44
C ALA A 99 -0.63 4.76 0.45
N PHE A 100 -1.77 5.13 -0.11
CA PHE A 100 -2.91 4.22 -0.23
C PHE A 100 -3.78 4.54 -1.45
N GLU A 101 -4.42 3.51 -2.00
CA GLU A 101 -5.40 3.63 -3.07
C GLU A 101 -6.80 3.86 -2.48
N THR A 102 -7.55 4.82 -3.02
CA THR A 102 -8.92 5.11 -2.58
C THR A 102 -9.92 4.85 -3.71
N GLU A 103 -11.06 4.25 -3.38
CA GLU A 103 -12.23 4.23 -4.24
C GLU A 103 -13.01 5.55 -4.13
N ALA A 104 -13.82 5.85 -5.16
CA ALA A 104 -14.64 7.05 -5.23
C ALA A 104 -16.12 6.73 -5.01
N TYR A 105 -16.67 7.21 -3.90
CA TYR A 105 -18.10 7.09 -3.55
C TYR A 105 -18.48 8.17 -2.52
N GLU A 106 -19.77 8.25 -2.20
CA GLU A 106 -20.28 9.19 -1.19
C GLU A 106 -19.59 8.98 0.17
N GLY A 107 -18.89 10.02 0.65
CA GLY A 107 -18.11 10.02 1.89
C GLY A 107 -16.62 9.69 1.74
N SER A 108 -16.15 9.28 0.55
CA SER A 108 -14.74 8.89 0.39
C SER A 108 -13.78 10.07 0.55
N PHE A 109 -14.18 11.30 0.17
CA PHE A 109 -13.34 12.48 0.31
C PHE A 109 -13.08 12.86 1.77
N GLU A 110 -14.10 12.80 2.63
CA GLU A 110 -13.95 13.00 4.08
C GLU A 110 -13.08 11.90 4.70
N ALA A 111 -13.22 10.65 4.23
CA ALA A 111 -12.36 9.55 4.65
C ALA A 111 -10.89 9.78 4.28
N ILE A 112 -10.61 10.25 3.05
CA ILE A 112 -9.25 10.59 2.61
C ILE A 112 -8.64 11.59 3.59
N ASN A 113 -9.34 12.69 3.89
CA ASN A 113 -8.83 13.70 4.83
C ASN A 113 -8.57 13.13 6.23
N TYR A 114 -9.45 12.24 6.73
CA TYR A 114 -9.22 11.53 7.98
C TYR A 114 -7.92 10.70 7.96
N TRP A 115 -7.67 9.96 6.87
CA TRP A 115 -6.48 9.11 6.76
C TRP A 115 -5.20 9.90 6.55
N LEU A 116 -5.26 11.01 5.80
CA LEU A 116 -4.15 11.95 5.66
C LEU A 116 -3.71 12.50 7.03
N ASP A 117 -4.66 12.94 7.86
CA ASP A 117 -4.40 13.44 9.22
C ASP A 117 -3.87 12.36 10.16
N LYS A 118 -4.36 11.12 10.04
CA LYS A 118 -4.04 10.05 10.99
C LYS A 118 -2.72 9.36 10.71
N LEU A 119 -2.35 9.20 9.45
CA LEU A 119 -1.26 8.32 9.03
C LEU A 119 -0.11 9.06 8.32
N GLU A 120 -0.33 10.32 7.90
CA GLU A 120 0.66 11.16 7.23
C GLU A 120 1.37 10.39 6.08
N PRO A 121 0.64 9.90 5.06
CA PRO A 121 1.27 9.19 3.94
C PRO A 121 2.27 10.09 3.20
N ASP A 122 3.24 9.46 2.54
CA ASP A 122 4.34 10.15 1.88
C ASP A 122 3.92 10.81 0.56
N TYR A 123 2.84 10.33 -0.09
CA TYR A 123 2.17 10.99 -1.23
C TYR A 123 0.73 10.52 -1.46
#